data_AF-A0A419KL83-F1
#
_entry.id   AF-A0A419KL83-F1
#
_cell.length_a   1.000
_cell.length_b   1.000
_cell.length_c   1.000
_cell.angle_alpha   90.00
_cell.angle_beta   90.00
_cell.angle_gamma   90.00
#
_symmetry.space_group_name_H-M   'P 1'
#
loop_
_entity.id
_entity.type
_entity.pdbx_description
1 polymer ?
#
loop_
_entity_poly.entity_id
_entity_poly.type
_entity_poly.pdbx_seq_one_letter_code
_entity_poly.pdbx_strand_id
1 'polypeptide(L)'
;MINKELEVTQKKKKALDDIFVEKKISQSTYDYLKSELDRAISELENNLTKLKEKMTTRAQELESQLSSLELLLASLEIHHAAGDVDDETYEKENKAILLGLEATKRELNDIRDALQGPIVKAAEETKPVEAEKSSTEQEEAFERGESSAEEQKVSTELSEHTSAVSTPEESKMDAETRAYDANESSWETESQAEY
;
A
#
# COMPACT_ATOMS: atom_id res chain seq x y z
N MET A 1 1.94 -4.74 10.33
CA MET A 1 1.31 -4.48 11.64
C MET A 1 0.17 -5.46 11.93
N ILE A 2 -0.84 -5.55 11.06
CA ILE A 2 -2.02 -6.44 11.21
C ILE A 2 -1.64 -7.92 11.42
N ASN A 3 -0.72 -8.48 10.63
CA ASN A 3 -0.27 -9.88 10.80
C ASN A 3 0.32 -10.14 12.20
N LYS A 4 1.12 -9.21 12.72
CA LYS A 4 1.72 -9.32 14.06
C LYS A 4 0.66 -9.23 15.16
N GLU A 5 -0.32 -8.35 14.98
CA GLU A 5 -1.43 -8.19 15.92
C GLU A 5 -2.34 -9.41 15.94
N LEU A 6 -2.64 -9.99 14.77
CA LEU A 6 -3.37 -11.24 14.65
C LEU A 6 -2.64 -12.38 15.37
N GLU A 7 -1.34 -12.52 15.15
CA GLU A 7 -0.52 -13.54 15.81
C GLU A 7 -0.53 -13.37 17.34
N VAL A 8 -0.37 -12.14 17.85
CA VAL A 8 -0.41 -11.85 19.29
C VAL A 8 -1.81 -12.16 19.86
N THR A 9 -2.88 -11.82 19.15
CA THR A 9 -4.25 -12.06 19.61
C THR A 9 -4.58 -13.56 19.64
N GLN A 10 -4.10 -14.33 18.66
CA GLN A 10 -4.19 -15.79 18.66
C GLN A 10 -3.41 -16.41 19.82
N LYS A 11 -2.21 -15.90 20.12
CA LYS A 11 -1.43 -16.32 21.31
C LYS A 11 -2.17 -16.02 22.61
N LYS A 12 -2.82 -14.85 22.72
CA LYS A 12 -3.67 -14.50 23.88
C LYS A 12 -4.86 -15.44 24.03
N LYS A 13 -5.53 -15.81 22.92
CA LYS A 13 -6.62 -16.79 22.93
C LYS A 13 -6.15 -18.15 23.45
N LYS A 14 -5.01 -18.63 22.95
CA LYS A 14 -4.42 -19.88 23.46
C LYS A 14 -4.09 -19.79 24.96
N ALA A 15 -3.49 -18.69 25.41
CA ALA A 15 -3.21 -18.49 26.83
C ALA A 15 -4.48 -18.43 27.69
N LEU A 16 -5.58 -17.88 27.15
CA LEU A 16 -6.89 -17.88 27.80
C LEU A 16 -7.43 -19.31 27.95
N ASP A 17 -7.30 -20.13 26.91
CA ASP A 17 -7.69 -21.55 26.96
C ASP A 17 -6.88 -22.30 28.03
N ASP A 18 -5.57 -22.08 28.09
CA ASP A 18 -4.67 -22.71 29.07
C ASP A 18 -5.06 -22.36 30.52
N ILE A 19 -5.28 -21.08 30.84
CA ILE A 19 -5.66 -20.67 32.20
C ILE A 19 -7.08 -21.12 32.60
N PHE A 20 -7.95 -21.34 31.63
CA PHE A 20 -9.28 -21.91 31.87
C PHE A 20 -9.19 -23.42 32.19
N VAL A 21 -8.36 -24.17 31.45
CA VAL A 21 -8.07 -25.59 31.74
C VAL A 21 -7.44 -25.75 33.13
N GLU A 22 -6.55 -24.84 33.50
CA GLU A 22 -5.95 -24.78 34.85
C GLU A 22 -6.95 -24.34 35.94
N LYS A 23 -8.21 -24.06 35.58
CA LYS A 23 -9.29 -23.60 36.47
C LYS A 23 -8.95 -22.33 37.26
N LYS A 24 -8.08 -21.49 36.70
CA LYS A 24 -7.68 -20.20 37.31
C LYS A 24 -8.76 -19.12 37.18
N ILE A 25 -9.67 -19.28 36.22
CA ILE A 25 -10.79 -18.37 35.96
C ILE A 25 -12.12 -19.12 35.90
N SER A 26 -13.23 -18.43 36.10
CA SER A 26 -14.57 -19.01 35.97
C SER A 26 -14.99 -19.18 34.50
N GLN A 27 -15.97 -20.04 34.26
CA GLN A 27 -16.60 -20.22 32.95
C GLN A 27 -17.11 -18.89 32.37
N SER A 28 -17.80 -18.08 33.19
CA SER A 28 -18.36 -16.81 32.74
C SER A 28 -17.30 -15.80 32.29
N THR A 29 -16.17 -15.73 33.01
CA THR A 29 -15.03 -14.87 32.63
C THR A 29 -14.36 -15.38 31.37
N TYR A 30 -14.18 -16.69 31.25
CA TYR A 30 -13.64 -17.31 30.03
C TYR A 30 -14.51 -17.02 28.81
N ASP A 31 -15.82 -17.25 28.89
CA ASP A 31 -16.74 -17.06 27.76
C ASP A 31 -16.76 -15.60 27.28
N TYR A 32 -16.78 -14.65 28.22
CA TYR A 32 -16.71 -13.22 27.90
C TYR A 32 -15.40 -12.87 27.18
N LEU A 33 -14.25 -13.20 27.77
CA LEU A 33 -12.94 -12.89 27.17
C LEU A 33 -12.72 -13.61 25.84
N LYS A 34 -13.23 -14.84 25.72
CA LYS A 34 -13.17 -15.62 24.48
C LYS A 34 -13.98 -14.93 23.38
N SER A 35 -15.20 -14.47 23.67
CA SER A 35 -16.00 -13.74 22.69
C SER A 35 -15.33 -12.46 22.20
N GLU A 36 -14.67 -11.72 23.09
CA GLU A 36 -13.93 -10.49 22.72
C GLU A 36 -12.71 -10.82 21.85
N LEU A 37 -11.95 -11.85 22.20
CA LEU A 37 -10.80 -12.30 21.40
C LEU A 37 -11.23 -12.86 20.04
N ASP A 38 -12.30 -13.66 19.99
CA ASP A 38 -12.87 -14.21 18.75
C ASP A 38 -13.35 -13.09 17.83
N ARG A 39 -14.00 -12.05 18.39
CA ARG A 39 -14.38 -10.85 17.65
C ARG A 39 -13.16 -10.11 17.11
N ALA A 40 -12.17 -9.84 17.95
CA ALA A 40 -10.95 -9.13 17.55
C ALA A 40 -10.19 -9.88 16.44
N ILE A 41 -10.09 -11.22 16.53
CA ILE A 41 -9.50 -12.07 15.48
C ILE A 41 -10.27 -11.91 14.18
N SER A 42 -11.60 -12.02 14.22
CA SER A 42 -12.47 -11.90 13.04
C SER A 42 -12.34 -10.53 12.36
N GLU A 43 -12.28 -9.46 13.15
CA GLU A 43 -12.08 -8.09 12.65
C GLU A 43 -10.69 -7.93 12.00
N LEU A 44 -9.63 -8.46 12.61
CA LEU A 44 -8.27 -8.44 12.05
C LEU A 44 -8.16 -9.24 10.76
N GLU A 45 -8.77 -10.42 10.68
CA GLU A 45 -8.79 -11.25 9.47
C GLU A 45 -9.54 -10.56 8.33
N ASN A 46 -10.71 -9.96 8.61
CA ASN A 46 -11.46 -9.18 7.64
C ASN A 46 -10.64 -7.99 7.11
N ASN A 47 -9.98 -7.26 8.00
CA ASN A 47 -9.12 -6.15 7.62
C ASN A 47 -7.92 -6.60 6.77
N LEU A 48 -7.33 -7.76 7.08
CA LEU A 48 -6.26 -8.34 6.29
C LEU A 48 -6.74 -8.73 4.89
N THR A 49 -7.90 -9.36 4.77
CA THR A 49 -8.51 -9.73 3.48
C THR A 49 -8.78 -8.51 2.63
N LYS A 50 -9.44 -7.49 3.19
CA LYS A 50 -9.68 -6.20 2.51
C LYS A 50 -8.39 -5.52 2.05
N LEU A 51 -7.34 -5.59 2.87
CA LEU A 51 -6.04 -5.04 2.49
C LEU A 51 -5.44 -5.80 1.30
N LYS A 52 -5.47 -7.13 1.32
CA LYS A 52 -4.98 -7.98 0.22
C LYS A 52 -5.75 -7.74 -1.07
N GLU A 53 -7.07 -7.60 -1.00
CA GLU A 53 -7.91 -7.26 -2.15
C GLU A 53 -7.50 -5.91 -2.75
N LYS A 54 -7.36 -4.86 -1.93
CA LYS A 54 -6.90 -3.54 -2.40
C LYS A 54 -5.52 -3.59 -3.03
N MET A 55 -4.59 -4.33 -2.43
CA MET A 55 -3.24 -4.51 -2.98
C MET A 55 -3.28 -5.26 -4.32
N THR A 56 -4.16 -6.24 -4.46
CA THR A 56 -4.35 -6.97 -5.73
C THR A 56 -4.91 -6.06 -6.81
N THR A 57 -5.94 -5.27 -6.50
CA THR A 57 -6.50 -4.27 -7.42
C THR A 57 -5.42 -3.25 -7.84
N ARG A 58 -4.64 -2.75 -6.88
CA ARG A 58 -3.55 -1.81 -7.17
C ARG A 58 -2.47 -2.43 -8.07
N ALA A 59 -2.13 -3.70 -7.88
CA ALA A 59 -1.19 -4.40 -8.75
C ALA A 59 -1.71 -4.47 -10.20
N GLN A 60 -2.99 -4.79 -10.39
CA GLN A 60 -3.62 -4.81 -11.72
C GLN A 60 -3.64 -3.42 -12.39
N GLU A 61 -3.92 -2.37 -11.61
CA GLU A 61 -3.83 -1.00 -12.09
C GLU A 61 -2.41 -0.63 -12.55
N LEU A 62 -1.39 -0.99 -11.76
CA LEU A 62 0.02 -0.74 -12.10
C LEU A 62 0.45 -1.51 -13.36
N GLU A 63 -0.01 -2.75 -13.55
CA GLU A 63 0.22 -3.51 -14.78
C GLU A 63 -0.38 -2.82 -16.01
N SER A 64 -1.58 -2.27 -15.88
CA SER A 64 -2.24 -1.47 -16.92
C SER A 64 -1.49 -0.17 -17.21
N GLN A 65 -1.00 0.51 -16.17
CA GLN A 65 -0.17 1.71 -16.30
C GLN A 65 1.15 1.41 -17.00
N LEU A 66 1.80 0.29 -16.68
CA LEU A 66 3.03 -0.14 -17.32
C LEU A 66 2.82 -0.39 -18.82
N SER A 67 1.74 -1.10 -19.18
CA SER A 67 1.37 -1.31 -20.59
C SER A 67 1.10 0.01 -21.33
N SER A 68 0.47 0.97 -20.67
CA SER A 68 0.20 2.29 -21.24
C SER A 68 1.48 3.11 -21.45
N LEU A 69 2.41 3.05 -20.50
CA LEU A 69 3.72 3.69 -20.61
C LEU A 69 4.58 3.07 -21.71
N GLU A 70 4.54 1.74 -21.89
CA GLU A 70 5.21 1.04 -22.99
C GLU A 70 4.66 1.47 -24.35
N LEU A 71 3.32 1.60 -24.47
CA LEU A 71 2.70 2.10 -25.68
C LEU A 71 3.08 3.56 -25.96
N LEU A 72 3.10 4.40 -24.92
CA LEU A 72 3.53 5.80 -25.04
C LEU A 72 4.99 5.90 -25.49
N LEU A 73 5.88 5.07 -24.94
CA LEU A 73 7.27 4.99 -25.35
C LEU A 73 7.37 4.61 -26.83
N ALA A 74 6.68 3.55 -27.26
CA ALA A 74 6.68 3.12 -28.66
C ALA A 74 6.14 4.21 -29.59
N SER A 75 5.11 4.95 -29.17
CA SER A 75 4.58 6.08 -29.93
C SER A 75 5.60 7.21 -30.07
N LEU A 76 6.29 7.55 -28.98
CA LEU A 76 7.32 8.59 -28.98
C LEU A 76 8.47 8.21 -29.93
N GLU A 77 8.93 6.97 -29.89
CA GLU A 77 9.96 6.44 -30.79
C GLU A 77 9.56 6.56 -32.27
N ILE A 78 8.30 6.24 -32.60
CA ILE A 78 7.78 6.38 -33.97
C ILE A 78 7.79 7.84 -34.42
N HIS A 79 7.31 8.77 -33.58
CA HIS A 79 7.24 10.19 -33.93
C HIS A 79 8.64 10.83 -34.06
N HIS A 80 9.57 10.47 -33.18
CA HIS A 80 10.96 10.92 -33.30
C HIS A 80 11.61 10.40 -34.57
N ALA A 81 11.44 9.10 -34.89
CA ALA A 81 11.96 8.51 -36.12
C ALA A 81 11.33 9.11 -37.40
N ALA A 82 10.08 9.56 -37.34
CA ALA A 82 9.40 10.27 -38.43
C ALA A 82 9.86 11.74 -38.58
N GLY A 83 10.58 12.28 -37.59
CA GLY A 83 10.95 13.69 -37.53
C GLY A 83 9.83 14.63 -37.06
N ASP A 84 8.75 14.08 -36.49
CA ASP A 84 7.64 14.85 -35.93
C ASP A 84 7.99 15.50 -34.58
N VAL A 85 8.99 14.95 -33.89
CA VAL A 85 9.48 15.40 -32.58
C VAL A 85 10.98 15.69 -32.69
N ASP A 86 11.42 16.84 -32.17
CA ASP A 86 12.84 17.22 -32.13
C ASP A 86 13.61 16.49 -31.02
N ASP A 87 14.93 16.44 -31.13
CA ASP A 87 15.80 15.70 -30.20
C ASP A 87 15.68 16.18 -28.74
N GLU A 88 15.51 17.49 -28.50
CA GLU A 88 15.42 18.01 -27.13
C GLU A 88 14.10 17.56 -26.46
N THR A 89 13.00 17.67 -27.21
CA THR A 89 11.69 17.19 -26.76
C THR A 89 11.70 15.67 -26.56
N TYR A 90 12.25 14.91 -27.51
CA TYR A 90 12.37 13.45 -27.41
C TYR A 90 13.14 13.03 -26.15
N GLU A 91 14.35 13.56 -25.93
CA GLU A 91 15.19 13.17 -24.79
C GLU A 91 14.50 13.44 -23.45
N LYS A 92 13.80 14.59 -23.35
CA LYS A 92 13.05 14.96 -22.15
C LYS A 92 11.89 14.01 -21.90
N GLU A 93 11.08 13.72 -22.92
CA GLU A 93 9.91 12.85 -22.78
C GLU A 93 10.31 11.39 -22.56
N ASN A 94 11.29 10.89 -23.30
CA ASN A 94 11.85 9.55 -23.15
C ASN A 94 12.33 9.33 -21.72
N LYS A 95 13.13 10.25 -21.18
CA LYS A 95 13.59 10.20 -19.80
C LYS A 95 12.43 10.16 -18.80
N ALA A 96 11.40 10.97 -19.01
CA ALA A 96 10.22 11.00 -18.13
C ALA A 96 9.45 9.67 -18.16
N ILE A 97 9.25 9.09 -19.34
CA ILE A 97 8.57 7.80 -19.52
C ILE A 97 9.37 6.67 -18.86
N LEU A 98 10.69 6.63 -19.07
CA LEU A 98 11.57 5.62 -18.46
C LEU A 98 11.56 5.67 -16.93
N LEU A 99 11.58 6.88 -16.34
CA LEU A 99 11.42 7.05 -14.90
C LEU A 99 10.06 6.55 -14.41
N GLY A 100 8.99 6.83 -15.17
CA GLY A 100 7.65 6.33 -14.88
C GLY A 100 7.59 4.79 -14.91
N LEU A 101 8.22 4.16 -15.90
CA LEU A 101 8.30 2.70 -16.01
C LEU A 101 9.04 2.08 -14.83
N GLU A 102 10.21 2.62 -14.47
CA GLU A 102 11.00 2.12 -13.34
C GLU A 102 10.23 2.23 -12.03
N ALA A 103 9.62 3.39 -11.76
CA ALA A 103 8.84 3.63 -10.55
C ALA A 103 7.62 2.70 -10.46
N THR A 104 6.86 2.57 -11.55
CA THR A 104 5.66 1.71 -11.62
C THR A 104 6.04 0.24 -11.41
N LYS A 105 7.13 -0.21 -12.03
CA LYS A 105 7.64 -1.58 -11.90
C LYS A 105 8.11 -1.89 -10.48
N ARG A 106 8.76 -0.92 -9.82
CA ARG A 106 9.19 -1.04 -8.43
C ARG A 106 7.99 -1.16 -7.50
N GLU A 107 7.01 -0.26 -7.61
CA GLU A 107 5.80 -0.32 -6.78
C GLU A 107 5.05 -1.64 -6.97
N LEU A 108 4.95 -2.12 -8.21
CA LEU A 108 4.31 -3.40 -8.52
C LEU A 108 5.02 -4.58 -7.83
N ASN A 109 6.35 -4.59 -7.86
CA ASN A 109 7.14 -5.63 -7.19
C ASN A 109 6.99 -5.54 -5.66
N ASP A 110 7.05 -4.34 -5.08
CA ASP A 110 6.87 -4.14 -3.64
C ASP A 110 5.50 -4.68 -3.18
N ILE A 111 4.44 -4.46 -3.96
CA ILE A 111 3.10 -4.97 -3.68
C ILE A 111 3.06 -6.51 -3.80
N ARG A 112 3.64 -7.08 -4.85
CA ARG A 112 3.69 -8.54 -5.06
C ARG A 112 4.46 -9.25 -3.96
N ASP A 113 5.57 -8.68 -3.51
CA ASP A 113 6.38 -9.22 -2.42
C ASP A 113 5.60 -9.17 -1.09
N ALA A 114 4.92 -8.05 -0.81
CA ALA A 114 4.09 -7.92 0.37
C ALA A 114 2.87 -8.87 0.37
N LEU A 115 2.30 -9.19 -0.81
CA LEU A 115 1.22 -10.16 -0.96
C LEU A 115 1.68 -11.62 -0.76
N GLN A 116 2.89 -11.97 -1.18
CA GLN A 116 3.48 -13.30 -0.98
C GLN A 116 3.85 -13.57 0.49
N GLY A 117 3.96 -12.52 1.30
CA GLY A 117 4.32 -12.61 2.72
C GLY A 117 5.80 -12.95 2.93
N PRO A 118 6.28 -12.96 4.18
CA PRO A 118 7.64 -13.40 4.47
C PRO A 118 7.77 -14.87 4.07
N ILE A 119 8.44 -15.14 2.96
CA ILE A 119 8.94 -16.47 2.64
C ILE A 119 9.86 -16.84 3.80
N VAL A 120 9.39 -17.72 4.69
CA VAL A 120 10.24 -18.35 5.68
C VAL A 120 11.24 -19.18 4.87
N LYS A 121 12.40 -18.60 4.59
CA LYS A 121 13.56 -19.30 4.07
C LYS A 121 14.12 -20.13 5.23
N ALA A 122 13.44 -21.22 5.57
CA ALA A 122 13.89 -22.21 6.53
C ALA A 122 14.07 -23.55 5.84
N ALA A 123 15.28 -24.08 6.00
CA ALA A 123 15.73 -25.43 5.69
C ALA A 123 15.92 -25.77 4.20
N GLU A 124 17.13 -25.51 3.71
CA GLU A 124 17.99 -26.63 3.31
C GLU A 124 19.46 -26.21 3.48
N GLU A 125 19.98 -26.43 4.69
CA GLU A 125 21.41 -26.69 4.89
C GLU A 125 21.56 -28.12 5.42
N THR A 126 22.61 -28.78 4.90
CA THR A 126 23.28 -30.04 5.33
C THR A 126 22.68 -31.34 4.79
N LYS A 127 23.41 -32.31 4.19
CA LYS A 127 24.84 -32.65 3.89
C LYS A 127 24.80 -34.04 3.13
N PRO A 128 25.91 -34.74 2.73
CA PRO A 128 27.33 -34.39 2.50
C PRO A 128 27.98 -34.98 1.20
N VAL A 129 29.06 -34.32 0.74
CA VAL A 129 30.36 -34.84 0.23
C VAL A 129 30.37 -35.90 -0.90
N GLU A 130 30.88 -35.50 -2.08
CA GLU A 130 31.91 -36.28 -2.80
C GLU A 130 32.89 -35.31 -3.49
N ALA A 131 34.16 -35.66 -3.41
CA ALA A 131 35.33 -34.83 -3.68
C ALA A 131 35.73 -34.85 -5.16
N GLU A 132 36.33 -33.76 -5.67
CA GLU A 132 37.67 -33.82 -6.25
C GLU A 132 38.33 -32.43 -6.45
N LYS A 133 39.65 -32.48 -6.30
CA LYS A 133 40.69 -31.46 -6.19
C LYS A 133 40.75 -30.45 -7.36
N SER A 134 41.21 -29.22 -7.08
CA SER A 134 42.62 -28.80 -7.29
C SER A 134 42.80 -27.27 -7.28
N SER A 135 43.97 -26.86 -6.80
CA SER A 135 44.66 -25.56 -6.91
C SER A 135 44.28 -24.48 -5.89
N THR A 136 45.01 -24.36 -4.77
CA THR A 136 46.32 -23.66 -4.58
C THR A 136 46.08 -22.16 -4.45
N GLU A 137 45.91 -21.65 -3.23
CA GLU A 137 46.96 -21.15 -2.31
C GLU A 137 47.31 -19.69 -2.62
N GLN A 138 46.87 -18.79 -1.74
CA GLN A 138 47.66 -17.65 -1.29
C GLN A 138 47.13 -17.14 0.06
N GLU A 139 48.00 -17.24 1.04
CA GLU A 139 47.89 -16.78 2.43
C GLU A 139 48.15 -15.27 2.55
N GLU A 140 47.91 -14.78 3.79
CA GLU A 140 48.35 -13.53 4.42
C GLU A 140 47.49 -12.28 4.15
N ALA A 141 47.20 -11.41 5.12
CA ALA A 141 47.34 -11.33 6.58
C ALA A 141 46.52 -10.07 6.97
N PHE A 142 45.65 -10.13 7.98
CA PHE A 142 45.79 -9.46 9.29
C PHE A 142 45.45 -7.94 9.38
N GLU A 143 45.11 -7.53 10.61
CA GLU A 143 44.68 -6.22 11.14
C GLU A 143 43.20 -5.85 10.92
N ARG A 144 42.29 -5.96 11.91
CA ARG A 144 42.21 -5.31 13.22
C ARG A 144 42.22 -3.78 13.14
N GLY A 145 41.08 -3.19 13.51
CA GLY A 145 40.90 -1.75 13.72
C GLY A 145 39.55 -1.48 14.38
N GLU A 146 39.54 -1.45 15.71
CA GLU A 146 38.45 -0.97 16.57
C GLU A 146 38.37 0.58 16.56
N SER A 147 37.18 1.08 16.96
CA SER A 147 36.89 2.44 17.46
C SER A 147 36.73 3.53 16.37
N SER A 148 35.82 4.50 16.41
CA SER A 148 35.04 5.17 17.46
C SER A 148 33.84 5.85 16.74
N ALA A 149 32.57 5.71 17.11
CA ALA A 149 31.86 6.45 18.16
C ALA A 149 32.14 7.97 18.20
N GLU A 150 31.03 8.73 18.27
CA GLU A 150 30.87 10.18 18.50
C GLU A 150 31.09 11.10 17.27
N GLU A 151 30.26 12.08 16.93
CA GLU A 151 29.36 12.86 17.78
C GLU A 151 28.24 13.55 16.96
N GLN A 152 27.06 13.43 17.55
CA GLN A 152 25.82 14.16 17.39
C GLN A 152 25.99 15.69 17.27
N LYS A 153 25.43 16.31 16.22
CA LYS A 153 24.91 17.68 16.29
C LYS A 153 23.47 17.74 15.82
N VAL A 154 22.60 17.65 16.83
CA VAL A 154 21.25 18.19 16.86
C VAL A 154 21.33 19.69 16.56
N SER A 155 20.58 20.16 15.56
CA SER A 155 20.10 21.53 15.54
C SER A 155 18.63 21.50 15.17
N THR A 156 17.82 21.39 16.21
CA THR A 156 16.40 21.70 16.22
C THR A 156 16.27 23.21 16.02
N GLU A 157 15.67 23.66 14.93
CA GLU A 157 14.91 24.91 14.94
C GLU A 157 13.55 24.66 14.28
N LEU A 158 12.63 24.29 15.17
CA LEU A 158 11.19 24.43 15.01
C LEU A 158 10.89 25.93 14.98
N SER A 159 10.55 26.47 13.81
CA SER A 159 9.92 27.79 13.69
C SER A 159 8.43 27.57 13.49
N GLU A 160 7.70 27.71 14.60
CA GLU A 160 6.26 27.89 14.61
C GLU A 160 5.96 29.32 14.14
N HIS A 161 5.47 29.48 12.92
CA HIS A 161 4.79 30.70 12.50
C HIS A 161 3.27 30.48 12.56
N THR A 162 2.74 30.79 13.73
CA THR A 162 1.51 31.55 13.99
C THR A 162 0.40 31.52 12.93
N SER A 163 -0.72 30.94 13.35
CA SER A 163 -2.10 31.18 12.92
C SER A 163 -2.39 32.60 12.43
N ALA A 164 -3.07 32.70 11.28
CA ALA A 164 -4.18 33.62 11.10
C ALA A 164 -5.15 33.07 10.04
N VAL A 165 -6.15 32.36 10.53
CA VAL A 165 -7.44 32.17 9.87
C VAL A 165 -8.06 33.55 9.66
N SER A 166 -8.49 33.86 8.44
CA SER A 166 -9.41 34.95 8.16
C SER A 166 -10.28 34.59 6.95
N THR A 167 -11.52 34.25 7.25
CA THR A 167 -12.71 34.40 6.40
C THR A 167 -13.81 34.98 7.30
N PRO A 168 -14.91 35.56 6.81
CA PRO A 168 -15.21 36.07 5.46
C PRO A 168 -15.71 37.55 5.51
N GLU A 169 -15.62 38.29 4.40
CA GLU A 169 -16.36 39.56 4.25
C GLU A 169 -17.48 39.38 3.21
N GLU A 170 -18.71 39.44 3.72
CA GLU A 170 -19.96 39.56 2.95
C GLU A 170 -20.02 40.93 2.25
N SER A 171 -20.23 40.94 0.93
CA SER A 171 -20.86 42.08 0.26
C SER A 171 -22.29 41.71 -0.12
N LYS A 172 -23.24 42.51 0.37
CA LYS A 172 -24.68 42.33 0.28
C LYS A 172 -25.26 43.30 -0.77
N MET A 173 -26.34 42.86 -1.44
CA MET A 173 -27.38 43.66 -2.16
C MET A 173 -26.94 44.14 -3.55
N ASP A 174 -27.67 43.90 -4.65
CA ASP A 174 -29.09 44.22 -4.85
C ASP A 174 -29.93 43.14 -5.55
N ALA A 175 -31.20 43.14 -5.18
CA ALA A 175 -32.28 42.32 -5.71
C ALA A 175 -33.08 43.10 -6.75
N GLU A 176 -33.46 42.46 -7.87
CA GLU A 176 -34.74 42.78 -8.52
C GLU A 176 -35.36 41.53 -9.19
N THR A 177 -36.65 41.39 -8.91
CA THR A 177 -37.54 40.24 -9.04
C THR A 177 -38.09 40.02 -10.44
N ARG A 178 -38.32 38.75 -10.84
CA ARG A 178 -39.61 38.35 -11.44
C ARG A 178 -39.88 36.85 -11.32
N ALA A 179 -40.97 36.54 -10.62
CA ALA A 179 -41.55 35.23 -10.42
C ALA A 179 -42.18 34.66 -11.70
N TYR A 180 -42.07 33.35 -11.89
CA TYR A 180 -42.96 32.57 -12.74
C TYR A 180 -43.30 31.27 -12.00
N ASP A 181 -44.61 31.11 -11.82
CA ASP A 181 -45.31 30.12 -11.04
C ASP A 181 -45.11 28.66 -11.47
N ALA A 182 -45.34 27.81 -10.48
CA ALA A 182 -45.50 26.38 -10.58
C ALA A 182 -46.65 25.96 -11.51
N ASN A 183 -46.50 24.79 -12.14
CA ASN A 183 -47.61 23.85 -12.21
C ASN A 183 -47.10 22.40 -12.32
N GLU A 184 -47.47 21.60 -11.33
CA GLU A 184 -47.41 20.14 -11.35
C GLU A 184 -48.26 19.59 -12.50
N SER A 185 -47.81 18.52 -13.15
CA SER A 185 -48.77 17.53 -13.64
C SER A 185 -48.11 16.16 -13.75
N SER A 186 -48.42 15.37 -12.73
CA SER A 186 -48.48 13.91 -12.73
C SER A 186 -49.13 13.38 -14.01
N TRP A 187 -48.54 12.35 -14.62
CA TRP A 187 -49.25 11.47 -15.55
C TRP A 187 -49.27 10.08 -14.95
N GLU A 188 -50.40 9.77 -14.30
CA GLU A 188 -50.83 8.41 -14.02
C GLU A 188 -51.20 7.69 -15.32
N THR A 189 -50.94 6.39 -15.27
CA THR A 189 -51.47 5.28 -16.07
C THR A 189 -52.99 5.31 -16.23
N GLU A 190 -53.51 5.03 -17.42
CA GLU A 190 -54.31 3.82 -17.72
C GLU A 190 -54.93 3.81 -19.13
N SER A 191 -54.84 2.63 -19.75
CA SER A 191 -55.90 1.86 -20.41
C SER A 191 -56.88 2.49 -21.42
N GLN A 192 -56.90 1.82 -22.58
CA GLN A 192 -58.06 1.25 -23.32
C GLN A 192 -58.61 1.91 -24.58
N ALA A 193 -58.79 0.98 -25.55
CA ALA A 193 -59.90 0.79 -26.48
C ALA A 193 -59.85 1.45 -27.89
N GLU A 194 -59.62 0.55 -28.86
CA GLU A 194 -60.48 0.26 -30.02
C GLU A 194 -61.03 1.42 -30.87
N TYR A 195 -60.67 1.43 -32.16
CA TYR A 195 -61.61 1.34 -33.29
C TYR A 195 -60.90 0.84 -34.56
#